data_AF-A0AAD4CNM6-F1
#
_entry.id   AF-A0AAD4CNM6-F1
#
_cell.length_a   1.000
_cell.length_b   1.000
_cell.length_c   1.000
_cell.angle_alpha   90.00
_cell.angle_beta   90.00
_cell.angle_gamma   90.00
#
_symmetry.space_group_name_H-M   'P 1'
#
loop_
_entity.id
_entity.type
_entity.pdbx_description
1 polymer ?
#
loop_
_entity_poly.entity_id
_entity_poly.type
_entity_poly.pdbx_seq_one_letter_code
_entity_poly.pdbx_strand_id
1 'polypeptide(L)'
;MGSLKNSFGLGDVEAKASQSETDTIRALPASWYTSVEMYQLERRAIFSKKWLLTTHKLRLPNPGDWLRYDVAGFPFVLVKDRQGSVNAFHNVCRHRAFPVVTEDHGTSRIFSCKYHGWSYGLNGKLAKAPGYQELDGFDKSKNGLFPIHVHVDGNGFIWVNLDAAETPEVAWADDFAEIDKLARFADVDWDEYTFDHTWDMEGAYNWKILADNYNECYHCQTAHPDVPSVADLSAYQVETKEGSIIHFAGSTPEQIANGLKIASTYYFPNASMTVS
;
A
#
# COMPACT_ATOMS: atom_id res chain seq x y z
N MET A 1 -48.00 3.75 15.84
CA MET A 1 -46.61 3.86 16.32
C MET A 1 -45.83 2.68 15.77
N GLY A 2 -44.97 2.96 14.79
CA GLY A 2 -44.30 1.96 13.96
C GLY A 2 -44.30 2.50 12.53
N SER A 3 -43.18 2.76 11.86
CA SER A 3 -41.79 2.56 12.21
C SER A 3 -40.98 3.53 11.37
N LEU A 4 -40.30 4.49 12.03
CA LEU A 4 -39.29 5.38 11.44
C LEU A 4 -37.97 4.63 11.12
N LYS A 5 -37.97 3.29 11.12
CA LYS A 5 -36.74 2.49 10.99
C LYS A 5 -36.23 2.28 9.56
N ASN A 6 -36.96 2.69 8.52
CA ASN A 6 -36.49 2.51 7.13
C ASN A 6 -35.58 3.64 6.61
N SER A 7 -35.32 4.68 7.41
CA SER A 7 -34.54 5.84 6.97
C SER A 7 -33.04 5.77 7.29
N PHE A 8 -32.59 4.75 8.02
CA PHE A 8 -31.22 4.64 8.54
C PHE A 8 -30.50 3.33 8.20
N GLY A 9 -30.93 2.58 7.19
CA GLY A 9 -30.11 1.47 6.63
C GLY A 9 -29.71 0.36 7.62
N LEU A 10 -30.42 0.20 8.74
CA LEU A 10 -30.19 -0.85 9.75
C LEU A 10 -31.15 -2.03 9.53
N GLY A 11 -31.38 -2.41 8.27
CA GLY A 11 -32.04 -3.67 7.95
C GLY A 11 -30.98 -4.76 7.86
N ASP A 12 -31.12 -5.82 8.64
CA ASP A 12 -30.29 -7.01 8.54
C ASP A 12 -30.29 -7.51 7.09
N VAL A 13 -29.15 -7.36 6.41
CA VAL A 13 -28.93 -7.99 5.11
C VAL A 13 -28.59 -9.44 5.42
N GLU A 14 -29.61 -10.30 5.50
CA GLU A 14 -29.41 -11.74 5.39
C GLU A 14 -28.74 -12.02 4.04
N ALA A 15 -27.44 -12.28 4.06
CA ALA A 15 -26.69 -12.76 2.91
C ALA A 15 -27.20 -14.16 2.55
N LYS A 16 -28.18 -14.23 1.65
CA LYS A 16 -28.53 -15.49 0.97
C LYS A 16 -27.48 -15.78 -0.09
N ALA A 17 -26.43 -16.50 0.29
CA ALA A 17 -25.56 -17.17 -0.66
C ALA A 17 -25.93 -18.66 -0.72
N SER A 18 -26.76 -19.01 -1.70
CA SER A 18 -26.78 -20.35 -2.27
C SER A 18 -26.56 -20.15 -3.77
N GLN A 19 -25.30 -19.94 -4.15
CA GLN A 19 -24.89 -19.93 -5.54
C GLN A 19 -24.30 -21.30 -5.86
N SER A 20 -24.73 -21.89 -6.97
CA SER A 20 -24.19 -23.16 -7.45
C SER A 20 -22.79 -22.93 -8.04
N GLU A 21 -21.91 -23.93 -7.99
CA GLU A 21 -20.55 -23.87 -8.58
C GLU A 21 -20.54 -23.65 -10.11
N THR A 22 -21.71 -23.63 -10.76
CA THR A 22 -21.88 -23.52 -12.22
C THR A 22 -22.37 -22.16 -12.70
N ASP A 23 -22.65 -21.19 -11.82
CA ASP A 23 -23.13 -19.87 -12.23
C ASP A 23 -21.99 -18.95 -12.70
N THR A 24 -22.21 -18.25 -13.83
CA THR A 24 -21.23 -17.27 -14.32
C THR A 24 -21.19 -16.06 -13.40
N ILE A 25 -20.01 -15.75 -12.85
CA ILE A 25 -19.77 -14.52 -12.10
C ILE A 25 -19.52 -13.38 -13.09
N ARG A 26 -20.22 -12.25 -12.90
CA ARG A 26 -20.03 -11.04 -13.71
C ARG A 26 -19.05 -10.09 -13.01
N ALA A 27 -18.36 -9.28 -13.81
CA ALA A 27 -17.57 -8.16 -13.32
C ALA A 27 -18.43 -7.16 -12.53
N LEU A 28 -17.77 -6.25 -11.81
CA LEU A 28 -18.45 -5.21 -11.03
C LEU A 28 -19.33 -4.34 -11.94
N PRO A 29 -20.39 -3.70 -11.39
CA PRO A 29 -21.20 -2.77 -12.15
C PRO A 29 -20.34 -1.67 -12.80
N ALA A 30 -20.59 -1.34 -14.06
CA ALA A 30 -19.80 -0.35 -14.81
C ALA A 30 -19.63 0.99 -14.07
N SER A 31 -20.69 1.43 -13.38
CA SER A 31 -20.67 2.65 -12.57
C SER A 31 -19.64 2.64 -11.45
N TRP A 32 -19.20 1.47 -10.96
CA TRP A 32 -18.18 1.39 -9.92
C TRP A 32 -16.79 1.73 -10.45
N TYR A 33 -16.56 1.60 -11.76
CA TYR A 33 -15.31 1.99 -12.39
C TYR A 33 -15.30 3.47 -12.79
N THR A 34 -16.47 4.09 -12.99
CA THR A 34 -16.55 5.45 -13.57
C THR A 34 -17.13 6.53 -12.65
N SER A 35 -17.85 6.17 -11.58
CA SER A 35 -18.46 7.14 -10.65
C SER A 35 -17.42 7.78 -9.74
N VAL A 36 -17.46 9.11 -9.67
CA VAL A 36 -16.65 9.90 -8.74
C VAL A 36 -17.07 9.59 -7.29
N GLU A 37 -18.37 9.47 -7.02
CA GLU A 37 -18.91 9.17 -5.69
C GLU A 37 -18.43 7.81 -5.20
N MET A 38 -18.43 6.80 -6.09
CA MET A 38 -17.88 5.49 -5.77
C MET A 38 -16.39 5.58 -5.45
N TYR A 39 -15.60 6.29 -6.26
CA TYR A 39 -14.19 6.48 -5.97
C TYR A 39 -13.98 7.18 -4.62
N GLN A 40 -14.77 8.20 -4.29
CA GLN A 40 -14.68 8.88 -2.98
C GLN A 40 -15.01 7.95 -1.81
N LEU A 41 -15.96 7.03 -1.98
CA LEU A 41 -16.26 6.00 -1.00
C LEU A 41 -15.09 5.02 -0.85
N GLU A 42 -14.60 4.45 -1.95
CA GLU A 42 -13.46 3.52 -1.99
C GLU A 42 -12.22 4.14 -1.35
N ARG A 43 -11.96 5.43 -1.61
CA ARG A 43 -10.83 6.17 -1.04
C ARG A 43 -10.82 6.14 0.48
N ARG A 44 -11.98 6.30 1.12
CA ARG A 44 -12.13 6.31 2.58
C ARG A 44 -12.31 4.90 3.18
N ALA A 45 -12.90 3.99 2.42
CA ALA A 45 -13.21 2.65 2.91
C ALA A 45 -12.06 1.65 2.71
N ILE A 46 -11.22 1.87 1.69
CA ILE A 46 -10.15 0.96 1.29
C ILE A 46 -8.80 1.62 1.53
N PHE A 47 -8.47 2.68 0.79
CA PHE A 47 -7.12 3.25 0.79
C PHE A 47 -6.71 3.87 2.12
N SER A 48 -7.66 4.36 2.92
CA SER A 48 -7.36 4.85 4.26
C SER A 48 -7.47 3.82 5.38
N LYS A 49 -7.74 2.56 5.07
CA LYS A 49 -8.06 1.51 6.06
C LYS A 49 -7.28 0.22 5.89
N LYS A 50 -6.88 -0.11 4.66
CA LYS A 50 -6.08 -1.28 4.32
C LYS A 50 -4.59 -0.97 4.37
N TRP A 51 -3.80 -2.01 4.60
CA TRP A 51 -2.35 -1.93 4.48
C TRP A 51 -1.95 -1.87 3.01
N LEU A 52 -1.08 -0.92 2.68
CA LEU A 52 -0.61 -0.65 1.33
C LEU A 52 0.88 -0.97 1.26
N LEU A 53 1.24 -1.97 0.46
CA LEU A 53 2.65 -2.19 0.10
C LEU A 53 3.14 -0.95 -0.65
N THR A 54 4.08 -0.21 -0.06
CA THR A 54 4.44 1.12 -0.55
C THR A 54 5.82 1.14 -1.20
N THR A 55 6.79 0.49 -0.58
CA THR A 55 8.20 0.53 -1.02
C THR A 55 9.01 -0.56 -0.34
N HIS A 56 10.34 -0.52 -0.51
CA HIS A 56 11.29 -1.43 0.11
C HIS A 56 12.34 -0.67 0.92
N LYS A 57 12.87 -1.28 2.00
CA LYS A 57 13.89 -0.68 2.88
C LYS A 57 15.15 -0.21 2.15
N LEU A 58 15.47 -0.85 1.02
CA LEU A 58 16.62 -0.48 0.17
C LEU A 58 16.52 0.93 -0.42
N ARG A 59 15.30 1.51 -0.50
CA ARG A 59 15.11 2.91 -0.92
C ARG A 59 15.33 3.93 0.22
N LEU A 60 15.59 3.46 1.44
CA LEU A 60 15.90 4.25 2.63
C LEU A 60 17.18 3.72 3.30
N PRO A 61 18.34 3.70 2.60
CA PRO A 61 19.54 3.07 3.12
C PRO A 61 20.06 3.76 4.39
N ASN A 62 19.98 5.09 4.47
CA ASN A 62 20.59 5.87 5.55
C ASN A 62 19.57 6.55 6.47
N PRO A 63 19.90 6.74 7.76
CA PRO A 63 19.16 7.64 8.63
C PRO A 63 19.02 9.04 8.04
N GLY A 64 17.80 9.56 8.02
CA GLY A 64 17.46 10.83 7.42
C GLY A 64 16.93 10.74 6.00
N ASP A 65 17.11 9.60 5.32
CA ASP A 65 16.52 9.38 4.00
C ASP A 65 15.00 9.34 4.15
N TRP A 66 14.31 9.96 3.19
CA TRP A 66 12.86 10.01 3.13
C TRP A 66 12.35 9.99 1.70
N LEU A 67 11.13 9.49 1.54
CA LEU A 67 10.39 9.37 0.29
C LEU A 67 9.00 9.98 0.48
N ARG A 68 8.54 10.79 -0.48
CA ARG A 68 7.21 11.37 -0.52
C ARG A 68 6.32 10.51 -1.40
N TYR A 69 5.09 10.28 -0.95
CA TYR A 69 4.05 9.57 -1.69
C TYR A 69 2.75 10.35 -1.66
N ASP A 70 1.92 10.13 -2.67
CA ASP A 70 0.50 10.47 -2.67
C ASP A 70 -0.27 9.21 -3.12
N VAL A 71 -1.03 8.62 -2.20
CA VAL A 71 -1.89 7.49 -2.54
C VAL A 71 -3.32 7.92 -2.38
N ALA A 72 -4.05 7.89 -3.49
CA ALA A 72 -5.47 8.23 -3.54
C ALA A 72 -5.76 9.62 -2.88
N GLY A 73 -4.92 10.62 -3.13
CA GLY A 73 -5.08 11.98 -2.61
C GLY A 73 -4.67 12.15 -1.15
N PHE A 74 -4.01 11.16 -0.54
CA PHE A 74 -3.44 11.26 0.78
C PHE A 74 -1.91 11.43 0.67
N PRO A 75 -1.39 12.67 0.78
CA PRO A 75 0.04 12.90 0.72
C PRO A 75 0.73 12.55 2.04
N PHE A 76 1.81 11.79 1.97
CA PHE A 76 2.61 11.39 3.14
C PHE A 76 4.11 11.33 2.84
N VAL A 77 4.89 11.28 3.90
CA VAL A 77 6.33 11.09 3.88
C VAL A 77 6.70 9.85 4.70
N LEU A 78 7.48 8.96 4.10
CA LEU A 78 8.17 7.86 4.76
C LEU A 78 9.60 8.29 5.06
N VAL A 79 10.12 7.99 6.24
CA VAL A 79 11.46 8.42 6.67
C VAL A 79 12.13 7.38 7.56
N LYS A 80 13.43 7.14 7.33
CA LYS A 80 14.26 6.40 8.28
C LYS A 80 14.82 7.36 9.31
N ASP A 81 14.49 7.16 10.58
CA ASP A 81 14.98 8.03 11.64
C ASP A 81 16.43 7.72 12.05
N ARG A 82 16.94 8.48 13.04
CA ARG A 82 18.31 8.34 13.55
C ARG A 82 18.54 7.05 14.34
N GLN A 83 17.47 6.40 14.77
CA GLN A 83 17.49 5.12 15.48
C GLN A 83 17.41 3.94 14.49
N GLY A 84 17.19 4.22 13.20
CA GLY A 84 17.07 3.24 12.13
C GLY A 84 15.63 2.78 11.87
N SER A 85 14.65 3.26 12.64
CA SER A 85 13.24 2.92 12.47
C SER A 85 12.63 3.69 11.29
N VAL A 86 11.79 3.01 10.52
CA VAL A 86 10.99 3.66 9.47
C VAL A 86 9.72 4.22 10.09
N ASN A 87 9.46 5.49 9.85
CA ASN A 87 8.26 6.21 10.30
C ASN A 87 7.53 6.78 9.09
N ALA A 88 6.21 6.96 9.20
CA ALA A 88 5.40 7.62 8.20
C ALA A 88 4.56 8.74 8.83
N PHE A 89 4.39 9.86 8.11
CA PHE A 89 3.56 10.97 8.54
C PHE A 89 2.82 11.58 7.37
N HIS A 90 1.59 12.06 7.61
CA HIS A 90 0.94 12.93 6.61
C HIS A 90 1.83 14.15 6.33
N ASN A 91 2.01 14.48 5.05
CA ASN A 91 2.88 15.57 4.61
C ASN A 91 2.21 16.95 4.80
N VAL A 92 1.81 17.24 6.03
CA VAL A 92 0.99 18.40 6.40
C VAL A 92 1.50 18.99 7.71
N CYS A 93 2.03 20.21 7.65
CA CYS A 93 2.45 20.93 8.85
C CYS A 93 1.26 21.22 9.76
N ARG A 94 1.41 20.92 11.06
CA ARG A 94 0.38 21.11 12.08
C ARG A 94 0.01 22.57 12.37
N HIS A 95 0.79 23.54 11.88
CA HIS A 95 0.47 24.95 12.04
C HIS A 95 -0.64 25.41 11.09
N ARG A 96 -0.36 25.43 9.77
CA ARG A 96 -1.29 25.90 8.73
C ARG A 96 -1.21 25.08 7.45
N ALA A 97 -1.04 23.77 7.60
CA ALA A 97 -1.15 22.76 6.55
C ALA A 97 -0.19 22.87 5.35
N PHE A 98 0.87 23.67 5.43
CA PHE A 98 1.91 23.68 4.41
C PHE A 98 2.67 22.33 4.39
N PRO A 99 3.03 21.77 3.22
CA PRO A 99 3.80 20.53 3.14
C PRO A 99 5.11 20.60 3.92
N VAL A 100 5.46 19.55 4.68
CA VAL A 100 6.72 19.53 5.41
C VAL A 100 7.92 19.24 4.51
N VAL A 101 7.68 18.53 3.40
CA VAL A 101 8.62 18.32 2.30
C VAL A 101 7.92 18.59 0.95
N THR A 102 8.67 19.11 -0.02
CA THR A 102 8.17 19.45 -1.37
C THR A 102 8.78 18.60 -2.48
N GLU A 103 10.01 18.12 -2.29
CA GLU A 103 10.65 17.19 -3.24
C GLU A 103 10.06 15.79 -3.10
N ASP A 104 10.29 14.94 -4.10
CA ASP A 104 9.81 13.55 -4.10
C ASP A 104 10.60 12.64 -3.17
N HIS A 105 11.86 12.98 -2.93
CA HIS A 105 12.75 12.27 -2.03
C HIS A 105 13.87 13.18 -1.53
N GLY A 106 14.57 12.75 -0.49
CA GLY A 106 15.78 13.43 -0.06
C GLY A 106 16.30 12.89 1.25
N THR A 107 17.29 13.60 1.80
CA THR A 107 17.86 13.31 3.12
C THR A 107 17.72 14.54 4.00
N SER A 108 17.30 14.36 5.24
CA SER A 108 17.08 15.47 6.18
C SER A 108 17.42 15.08 7.61
N ARG A 109 17.99 16.03 8.36
CA ARG A 109 18.22 15.86 9.81
C ARG A 109 17.02 16.27 10.66
N ILE A 110 16.11 17.06 10.08
CA ILE A 110 14.91 17.64 10.67
C ILE A 110 13.98 18.05 9.52
N PHE A 111 12.66 17.90 9.68
CA PHE A 111 11.70 18.47 8.75
C PHE A 111 11.39 19.90 9.16
N SER A 112 11.70 20.87 8.29
CA SER A 112 11.47 22.30 8.58
C SER A 112 10.46 22.86 7.61
N CYS A 113 9.27 23.20 8.12
CA CYS A 113 8.19 23.78 7.33
C CYS A 113 8.61 25.14 6.79
N LYS A 114 8.61 25.27 5.46
CA LYS A 114 9.04 26.49 4.75
C LYS A 114 8.08 27.67 4.91
N TYR A 115 6.91 27.48 5.52
CA TYR A 115 5.95 28.56 5.70
C TYR A 115 6.30 29.46 6.90
N HIS A 116 6.41 28.89 8.10
CA HIS A 116 6.61 29.65 9.35
C HIS A 116 7.71 29.08 10.25
N GLY A 117 8.52 28.13 9.74
CA GLY A 117 9.67 27.61 10.46
C GLY A 117 9.35 26.66 11.62
N TRP A 118 8.13 26.12 11.70
CA TRP A 118 7.85 24.97 12.57
C TRP A 118 8.70 23.79 12.08
N SER A 119 9.42 23.15 13.00
CA SER A 119 10.30 22.05 12.68
C SER A 119 10.01 20.82 13.51
N TYR A 120 10.15 19.65 12.90
CA TYR A 120 9.80 18.34 13.45
C TYR A 120 11.00 17.41 13.35
N GLY A 121 11.23 16.62 14.40
CA GLY A 121 12.17 15.50 14.32
C GLY A 121 11.71 14.47 13.29
N LEU A 122 12.61 13.55 12.91
CA LEU A 122 12.28 12.47 11.99
C LEU A 122 11.33 11.42 12.60
N ASN A 123 11.13 11.49 13.92
CA ASN A 123 10.09 10.76 14.64
C ASN A 123 8.75 11.53 14.73
N GLY A 124 8.58 12.58 13.93
CA GLY A 124 7.36 13.39 13.84
C GLY A 124 7.13 14.36 15.01
N LYS A 125 7.87 14.25 16.11
CA LYS A 125 7.70 15.14 17.27
C LYS A 125 8.09 16.57 16.91
N LEU A 126 7.26 17.53 17.31
CA LEU A 126 7.57 18.95 17.14
C LEU A 126 8.87 19.28 17.89
N ALA A 127 9.84 19.84 17.18
CA ALA A 127 11.15 20.24 17.67
C ALA A 127 11.22 21.75 17.96
N LYS A 128 10.62 22.59 17.12
CA LYS A 128 10.55 24.04 17.32
C LYS A 128 9.28 24.61 16.72
N ALA A 129 8.66 25.57 17.41
CA ALA A 129 7.55 26.38 16.90
C ALA A 129 7.87 27.84 17.21
N PRO A 130 8.55 28.57 16.31
CA PRO A 130 9.02 29.93 16.59
C PRO A 130 7.92 30.85 17.14
N GLY A 131 8.17 31.49 18.28
CA GLY A 131 7.24 32.42 18.93
C GLY A 131 6.14 31.76 19.77
N TYR A 132 6.00 30.43 19.74
CA TYR A 132 4.98 29.71 20.51
C TYR A 132 5.50 29.21 21.86
N GLN A 133 6.82 29.04 22.03
CA GLN A 133 7.37 28.45 23.26
C GLN A 133 7.12 29.30 24.52
N GLU A 134 6.92 30.60 24.35
CA GLU A 134 6.69 31.55 25.44
C GLU A 134 5.19 31.76 25.72
N LEU A 135 4.30 31.10 24.98
CA LEU A 135 2.85 31.25 25.16
C LEU A 135 2.33 30.31 26.26
N ASP A 136 1.59 30.89 27.20
CA ASP A 136 0.91 30.11 28.23
C ASP A 136 -0.03 29.06 27.62
N GLY A 137 0.10 27.83 28.09
CA GLY A 137 -0.73 26.69 27.64
C GLY A 137 -0.31 26.04 26.32
N PHE A 138 0.77 26.50 25.67
CA PHE A 138 1.28 25.80 24.48
C PHE A 138 1.99 24.50 24.85
N ASP A 139 1.36 23.37 24.53
CA ASP A 139 1.95 22.05 24.71
C ASP A 139 2.52 21.52 23.38
N LYS A 140 3.85 21.54 23.29
CA LYS A 140 4.61 21.05 22.14
C LYS A 140 4.32 19.57 21.83
N SER A 141 4.03 18.75 22.84
CA SER A 141 3.81 17.31 22.68
C SER A 141 2.54 16.99 21.89
N LYS A 142 1.53 17.89 21.93
CA LYS A 142 0.25 17.76 21.21
C LYS A 142 0.31 18.17 19.74
N ASN A 143 1.46 18.64 19.28
CA ASN A 143 1.63 19.31 18.00
C ASN A 143 2.64 18.61 17.06
N GLY A 144 2.92 17.32 17.28
CA GLY A 144 3.70 16.49 16.34
C GLY A 144 2.96 16.21 15.03
N LEU A 145 3.66 15.78 14.00
CA LEU A 145 3.04 15.37 12.73
C LEU A 145 2.01 14.27 12.94
N PHE A 146 1.00 14.22 12.08
CA PHE A 146 0.00 13.15 12.13
C PHE A 146 0.66 11.83 11.68
N PRO A 147 0.78 10.84 12.58
CA PRO A 147 1.45 9.58 12.26
C PRO A 147 0.61 8.73 11.31
N ILE A 148 1.29 7.92 10.53
CA ILE A 148 0.73 6.86 9.71
C ILE A 148 1.34 5.54 10.20
N HIS A 149 0.54 4.49 10.27
CA HIS A 149 1.00 3.18 10.73
C HIS A 149 1.98 2.59 9.72
N VAL A 150 3.05 1.99 10.22
CA VAL A 150 4.10 1.37 9.40
C VAL A 150 4.34 -0.06 9.86
N HIS A 151 4.47 -0.97 8.91
CA HIS A 151 4.94 -2.32 9.12
C HIS A 151 6.08 -2.60 8.16
N VAL A 152 7.20 -3.13 8.65
CA VAL A 152 8.30 -3.61 7.80
C VAL A 152 8.33 -5.11 7.94
N ASP A 153 8.05 -5.83 6.84
CA ASP A 153 8.02 -7.29 6.87
C ASP A 153 9.42 -7.92 6.86
N GLY A 154 9.47 -9.25 7.01
CA GLY A 154 10.73 -10.00 7.05
C GLY A 154 11.56 -9.88 5.78
N ASN A 155 10.92 -9.60 4.64
CA ASN A 155 11.58 -9.45 3.36
C ASN A 155 12.08 -8.01 3.13
N GLY A 156 11.76 -7.07 4.03
CA GLY A 156 12.21 -5.68 3.98
C GLY A 156 11.25 -4.74 3.25
N PHE A 157 10.06 -5.19 2.87
CA PHE A 157 9.04 -4.32 2.32
C PHE A 157 8.38 -3.48 3.39
N ILE A 158 8.06 -2.24 3.01
CA ILE A 158 7.46 -1.23 3.87
C ILE A 158 6.00 -1.07 3.47
N TRP A 159 5.14 -1.37 4.44
CA TRP A 159 3.70 -1.28 4.37
C TRP A 159 3.22 -0.08 5.18
N VAL A 160 2.22 0.63 4.69
CA VAL A 160 1.59 1.75 5.42
C VAL A 160 0.09 1.53 5.57
N ASN A 161 -0.49 2.02 6.67
CA ASN A 161 -1.93 2.08 6.85
C ASN A 161 -2.31 3.48 7.37
N LEU A 162 -3.18 4.17 6.64
CA LEU A 162 -3.56 5.56 6.89
C LEU A 162 -4.73 5.70 7.89
N ASP A 163 -5.12 4.62 8.57
CA ASP A 163 -6.16 4.69 9.60
C ASP A 163 -5.74 5.67 10.70
N ALA A 164 -6.61 6.63 11.00
CA ALA A 164 -6.35 7.68 11.98
C ALA A 164 -6.53 7.20 13.44
N ALA A 165 -7.05 5.98 13.65
CA ALA A 165 -7.12 5.37 14.97
C ALA A 165 -5.72 5.09 15.56
N GLU A 166 -5.64 4.99 16.89
CA GLU A 166 -4.38 4.69 17.60
C GLU A 166 -3.77 3.35 17.17
N THR A 167 -4.63 2.38 16.86
CA THR A 167 -4.28 1.11 16.22
C THR A 167 -5.12 0.95 14.96
N PRO A 168 -4.56 0.43 13.86
CA PRO A 168 -5.34 0.14 12.65
C PRO A 168 -6.54 -0.76 12.95
N GLU A 169 -7.68 -0.49 12.30
CA GLU A 169 -8.87 -1.35 12.38
C GLU A 169 -8.61 -2.77 11.84
N VAL A 170 -7.73 -2.89 10.84
CA VAL A 170 -7.26 -4.15 10.28
C VAL A 170 -5.78 -4.31 10.64
N ALA A 171 -5.43 -5.33 11.42
CA ALA A 171 -4.03 -5.61 11.71
C ALA A 171 -3.33 -6.11 10.44
N TRP A 172 -2.03 -5.83 10.29
CA TRP A 172 -1.29 -6.27 9.09
C TRP A 172 -1.37 -7.79 8.90
N ALA A 173 -1.26 -8.53 10.01
CA ALA A 173 -1.34 -9.98 10.02
C ALA A 173 -2.72 -10.54 9.64
N ASP A 174 -3.80 -9.75 9.71
CA ASP A 174 -5.14 -10.24 9.32
C ASP A 174 -5.27 -10.45 7.81
N ASP A 175 -4.53 -9.65 7.02
CA ASP A 175 -4.55 -9.72 5.55
C ASP A 175 -3.28 -10.37 4.97
N PHE A 176 -2.16 -10.35 5.72
CA PHE A 176 -0.82 -10.62 5.20
C PHE A 176 0.03 -11.54 6.10
N ALA A 177 -0.58 -12.28 7.04
CA ALA A 177 0.18 -13.22 7.87
C ALA A 177 0.97 -14.23 7.02
N GLU A 178 2.26 -14.35 7.34
CA GLU A 178 3.21 -15.26 6.70
C GLU A 178 3.42 -15.01 5.20
N ILE A 179 2.94 -13.88 4.66
CA ILE A 179 3.07 -13.58 3.24
C ILE A 179 4.53 -13.42 2.80
N ASP A 180 5.38 -12.97 3.72
CA ASP A 180 6.81 -12.80 3.58
C ASP A 180 7.58 -14.13 3.75
N LYS A 181 6.96 -15.15 4.35
CA LYS A 181 7.58 -16.46 4.65
C LYS A 181 7.13 -17.59 3.75
N LEU A 182 6.44 -17.27 2.64
CA LEU A 182 6.05 -18.29 1.68
C LEU A 182 7.27 -19.08 1.20
N ALA A 183 7.16 -20.40 1.14
CA ALA A 183 8.27 -21.29 0.74
C ALA A 183 8.88 -20.94 -0.62
N ARG A 184 8.09 -20.28 -1.49
CA ARG A 184 8.56 -19.78 -2.80
C ARG A 184 9.67 -18.73 -2.69
N PHE A 185 9.84 -18.07 -1.53
CA PHE A 185 10.88 -17.09 -1.25
C PHE A 185 12.08 -17.67 -0.48
N ALA A 186 12.10 -18.98 -0.18
CA ALA A 186 13.13 -19.59 0.67
C ALA A 186 14.56 -19.45 0.14
N ASP A 187 14.74 -19.34 -1.18
CA ASP A 187 16.04 -19.22 -1.83
C ASP A 187 16.45 -17.76 -2.11
N VAL A 188 15.68 -16.79 -1.60
CA VAL A 188 15.87 -15.37 -1.87
C VAL A 188 16.57 -14.75 -0.67
N ASP A 189 17.78 -14.24 -0.88
CA ASP A 189 18.45 -13.39 0.10
C ASP A 189 18.09 -11.92 -0.13
N TRP A 190 17.11 -11.45 0.64
CA TRP A 190 16.58 -10.09 0.54
C TRP A 190 17.58 -8.98 0.91
N ASP A 191 18.72 -9.34 1.53
CA ASP A 191 19.78 -8.40 1.86
C ASP A 191 20.86 -8.28 0.77
N GLU A 192 20.88 -9.18 -0.23
CA GLU A 192 21.85 -9.14 -1.34
C GLU A 192 21.40 -8.32 -2.56
N TYR A 193 20.22 -7.68 -2.49
CA TYR A 193 19.71 -6.84 -3.56
C TYR A 193 20.20 -5.39 -3.47
N THR A 194 20.53 -4.82 -4.61
CA THR A 194 20.73 -3.37 -4.76
C THR A 194 19.54 -2.78 -5.46
N PHE A 195 18.99 -1.70 -4.89
CA PHE A 195 17.95 -0.93 -5.56
C PHE A 195 18.52 -0.33 -6.86
N ASP A 196 17.90 -0.65 -7.99
CA ASP A 196 18.33 -0.20 -9.31
C ASP A 196 17.60 1.07 -9.76
N HIS A 197 16.29 0.98 -10.01
CA HIS A 197 15.48 2.14 -10.43
C HIS A 197 14.02 2.05 -9.98
N THR A 198 13.33 3.17 -10.15
CA THR A 198 11.86 3.27 -10.17
C THR A 198 11.42 3.89 -11.47
N TRP A 199 10.23 3.54 -11.91
CA TRP A 199 9.56 4.18 -13.04
C TRP A 199 8.09 4.32 -12.71
N ASP A 200 7.47 5.36 -13.26
CA ASP A 200 6.06 5.66 -13.06
C ASP A 200 5.40 5.99 -14.41
N MET A 201 4.11 5.66 -14.52
CA MET A 201 3.29 5.98 -15.68
C MET A 201 1.90 6.38 -15.22
N GLU A 202 1.41 7.51 -15.73
CA GLU A 202 0.04 7.95 -15.52
C GLU A 202 -0.89 7.36 -16.57
N GLY A 203 -2.02 6.80 -16.14
CA GLY A 203 -3.01 6.16 -17.00
C GLY A 203 -4.44 6.59 -16.67
N ALA A 204 -5.28 6.71 -17.70
CA ALA A 204 -6.68 7.11 -17.57
C ALA A 204 -7.60 5.88 -17.41
N TYR A 205 -7.43 5.14 -16.32
CA TYR A 205 -8.25 3.97 -15.99
C TYR A 205 -8.53 3.90 -14.48
N ASN A 206 -9.56 3.16 -14.10
CA ASN A 206 -9.86 2.91 -12.69
C ASN A 206 -8.84 1.95 -12.08
N TRP A 207 -8.42 2.19 -10.83
CA TRP A 207 -7.46 1.35 -10.12
C TRP A 207 -7.85 -0.14 -10.08
N LYS A 208 -9.16 -0.44 -9.99
CA LYS A 208 -9.68 -1.82 -9.98
C LYS A 208 -9.37 -2.57 -11.26
N ILE A 209 -9.20 -1.90 -12.40
CA ILE A 209 -8.86 -2.56 -13.68
C ILE A 209 -7.48 -3.20 -13.62
N LEU A 210 -6.53 -2.60 -12.89
CA LEU A 210 -5.21 -3.22 -12.69
C LEU A 210 -5.33 -4.49 -11.84
N ALA A 211 -6.15 -4.44 -10.77
CA ALA A 211 -6.43 -5.60 -9.94
C ALA A 211 -7.11 -6.71 -10.78
N ASP A 212 -8.20 -6.37 -11.47
CA ASP A 212 -8.97 -7.29 -12.30
C ASP A 212 -8.11 -7.97 -13.37
N ASN A 213 -7.22 -7.21 -14.03
CA ASN A 213 -6.32 -7.75 -15.05
C ASN A 213 -5.18 -8.59 -14.47
N TYR A 214 -4.61 -8.19 -13.34
CA TYR A 214 -3.53 -8.95 -12.74
C TYR A 214 -4.02 -10.32 -12.24
N ASN A 215 -5.29 -10.41 -11.81
CA ASN A 215 -5.87 -11.61 -11.19
C ASN A 215 -6.17 -12.77 -12.16
N GLU A 216 -5.77 -12.67 -13.41
CA GLU A 216 -6.01 -13.69 -14.42
C GLU A 216 -4.90 -13.77 -15.46
N CYS A 217 -4.83 -14.89 -16.17
CA CYS A 217 -3.97 -15.04 -17.34
C CYS A 217 -4.75 -15.55 -18.55
N TYR A 218 -6.07 -15.31 -18.56
CA TYR A 218 -6.93 -15.59 -19.69
C TYR A 218 -6.57 -14.71 -20.89
N HIS A 219 -6.18 -13.46 -20.65
CA HIS A 219 -5.69 -12.57 -21.71
C HIS A 219 -4.29 -12.93 -22.23
N CYS A 220 -3.48 -13.68 -21.46
CA CYS A 220 -2.06 -13.87 -21.73
C CYS A 220 -1.76 -14.45 -23.12
N GLN A 221 -2.50 -15.48 -23.54
CA GLN A 221 -2.30 -16.10 -24.85
C GLN A 221 -2.54 -15.14 -26.02
N THR A 222 -3.39 -14.13 -25.82
CA THR A 222 -3.78 -13.18 -26.88
C THR A 222 -2.93 -11.91 -26.83
N ALA A 223 -2.68 -11.38 -25.63
CA ALA A 223 -2.09 -10.06 -25.44
C ALA A 223 -0.57 -10.09 -25.22
N HIS A 224 0.00 -11.22 -24.80
CA HIS A 224 1.42 -11.34 -24.47
C HIS A 224 2.10 -12.46 -25.29
N PRO A 225 2.56 -12.15 -26.53
CA PRO A 225 3.20 -13.14 -27.40
C PRO A 225 4.41 -13.85 -26.77
N ASP A 226 5.10 -13.18 -25.84
CA ASP A 226 6.33 -13.68 -25.21
C ASP A 226 6.08 -14.49 -23.93
N VAL A 227 4.89 -14.42 -23.32
CA VAL A 227 4.60 -15.11 -22.05
C VAL A 227 4.85 -16.63 -22.09
N PRO A 228 4.56 -17.36 -23.19
CA PRO A 228 4.90 -18.79 -23.27
C PRO A 228 6.39 -19.11 -23.11
N SER A 229 7.29 -18.13 -23.30
CA SER A 229 8.73 -18.31 -23.09
C SER A 229 9.14 -18.31 -21.62
N VAL A 230 8.29 -17.78 -20.73
CA VAL A 230 8.58 -17.59 -19.31
C VAL A 230 7.57 -18.26 -18.35
N ALA A 231 6.42 -18.72 -18.87
CA ALA A 231 5.38 -19.40 -18.08
C ALA A 231 4.72 -20.53 -18.87
N ASP A 232 4.42 -21.64 -18.21
CA ASP A 232 3.56 -22.70 -18.73
C ASP A 232 2.09 -22.37 -18.46
N LEU A 233 1.45 -21.72 -19.43
CA LEU A 233 0.04 -21.34 -19.35
C LEU A 233 -0.92 -22.52 -19.16
N SER A 234 -0.50 -23.77 -19.46
CA SER A 234 -1.32 -24.96 -19.22
C SER A 234 -1.32 -25.41 -17.76
N ALA A 235 -0.29 -25.03 -17.01
CA ALA A 235 -0.13 -25.31 -15.59
C ALA A 235 -0.38 -24.08 -14.71
N TYR A 236 -0.76 -22.95 -15.32
CA TYR A 236 -0.98 -21.69 -14.62
C TYR A 236 -2.13 -21.78 -13.63
N GLN A 237 -1.87 -21.39 -12.39
CA GLN A 237 -2.87 -21.39 -11.32
C GLN A 237 -2.81 -20.08 -10.53
N VAL A 238 -3.94 -19.68 -9.98
CA VAL A 238 -4.07 -18.53 -9.10
C VAL A 238 -4.72 -19.00 -7.82
N GLU A 239 -4.10 -18.69 -6.69
CA GLU A 239 -4.67 -18.91 -5.36
C GLU A 239 -4.93 -17.57 -4.68
N THR A 240 -6.18 -17.36 -4.24
CA THR A 240 -6.54 -16.19 -3.44
C THR A 240 -6.37 -16.55 -1.97
N LYS A 241 -5.63 -15.74 -1.21
CA LYS A 241 -5.47 -15.89 0.23
C LYS A 241 -5.57 -14.52 0.89
N GLU A 242 -6.62 -14.32 1.69
CA GLU A 242 -6.84 -13.08 2.46
C GLU A 242 -6.71 -11.83 1.56
N GLY A 243 -5.75 -10.94 1.83
CA GLY A 243 -5.48 -9.73 1.06
C GLY A 243 -4.60 -9.94 -0.18
N SER A 244 -4.33 -11.19 -0.58
CA SER A 244 -3.32 -11.53 -1.60
C SER A 244 -3.84 -12.47 -2.69
N ILE A 245 -3.26 -12.33 -3.88
CA ILE A 245 -3.53 -13.20 -5.03
C ILE A 245 -2.19 -13.74 -5.53
N ILE A 246 -2.00 -15.05 -5.41
CA ILE A 246 -0.72 -15.73 -5.57
C ILE A 246 -0.73 -16.45 -6.92
N HIS A 247 0.17 -16.05 -7.80
CA HIS A 247 0.26 -16.59 -9.15
C HIS A 247 1.30 -17.70 -9.21
N PHE A 248 0.88 -18.88 -9.62
CA PHE A 248 1.75 -20.00 -9.93
C PHE A 248 1.84 -20.10 -11.45
N ALA A 249 2.89 -19.48 -12.00
CA ALA A 249 3.05 -19.36 -13.44
C ALA A 249 3.21 -20.72 -14.15
N GLY A 250 3.65 -21.75 -13.42
CA GLY A 250 4.14 -23.01 -13.99
C GLY A 250 5.46 -22.76 -14.74
N SER A 251 6.50 -23.50 -14.40
CA SER A 251 7.75 -23.49 -15.17
C SER A 251 8.00 -24.90 -15.70
N THR A 252 8.40 -25.02 -16.96
CA THR A 252 8.81 -26.30 -17.52
C THR A 252 10.09 -26.80 -16.82
N PRO A 253 10.37 -28.12 -16.82
CA PRO A 253 11.62 -28.64 -16.25
C PRO A 253 12.89 -27.98 -16.84
N GLU A 254 12.86 -27.63 -18.13
CA GLU A 254 13.96 -26.91 -18.79
C GLU A 254 14.12 -25.48 -18.27
N GLN A 255 13.02 -24.74 -18.10
CA GLN A 255 13.04 -23.40 -17.51
C GLN A 255 13.57 -23.42 -16.08
N ILE A 256 13.13 -24.39 -15.27
CA ILE A 256 13.62 -24.57 -13.89
C ILE A 256 15.12 -24.90 -13.91
N ALA A 257 15.57 -25.78 -14.81
CA ALA A 257 16.98 -26.13 -14.94
C ALA A 257 17.86 -24.93 -15.36
N ASN A 258 17.29 -23.98 -16.10
CA ASN A 258 17.94 -22.71 -16.47
C ASN A 258 17.83 -21.62 -15.38
N GLY A 259 17.28 -21.96 -14.21
CA GLY A 259 17.18 -21.06 -13.06
C GLY A 259 15.95 -20.14 -13.07
N LEU A 260 15.00 -20.32 -13.99
CA LEU A 260 13.81 -19.47 -14.06
C LEU A 260 12.82 -19.84 -12.96
N LYS A 261 12.61 -18.92 -12.00
CA LYS A 261 11.66 -19.09 -10.90
C LYS A 261 10.80 -17.83 -10.73
N ILE A 262 9.60 -17.82 -11.28
CA ILE A 262 8.72 -16.63 -11.19
C ILE A 262 7.79 -16.74 -9.99
N ALA A 263 7.92 -15.78 -9.08
CA ALA A 263 7.11 -15.65 -7.89
C ALA A 263 6.32 -14.35 -7.85
N SER A 264 5.23 -14.31 -8.61
CA SER A 264 4.32 -13.17 -8.72
C SER A 264 3.20 -13.24 -7.68
N THR A 265 2.97 -12.12 -6.97
CA THR A 265 1.95 -11.98 -5.92
C THR A 265 1.33 -10.59 -6.00
N TYR A 266 0.01 -10.51 -6.05
CA TYR A 266 -0.75 -9.28 -5.87
C TYR A 266 -1.04 -9.06 -4.39
N TYR A 267 -0.94 -7.81 -3.95
CA TYR A 267 -1.32 -7.35 -2.63
C TYR A 267 -2.41 -6.30 -2.80
N PHE A 268 -3.60 -6.64 -2.32
CA PHE A 268 -4.72 -5.72 -2.34
C PHE A 268 -4.42 -4.49 -1.47
N PRO A 269 -4.74 -3.26 -1.92
CA PRO A 269 -5.52 -2.94 -3.11
C PRO A 269 -4.71 -2.51 -4.34
N ASN A 270 -3.39 -2.39 -4.27
CA ASN A 270 -2.68 -1.52 -5.23
C ASN A 270 -1.26 -1.94 -5.60
N ALA A 271 -0.81 -3.14 -5.24
CA ALA A 271 0.57 -3.52 -5.51
C ALA A 271 0.68 -4.96 -6.03
N SER A 272 1.69 -5.20 -6.85
CA SER A 272 2.13 -6.52 -7.23
C SER A 272 3.64 -6.62 -7.07
N MET A 273 4.12 -7.75 -6.60
CA MET A 273 5.54 -8.09 -6.54
C MET A 273 5.79 -9.34 -7.36
N THR A 274 6.84 -9.30 -8.17
CA THR A 274 7.39 -10.47 -8.83
C THR A 274 8.83 -10.64 -8.38
N VAL A 275 9.16 -11.82 -7.86
CA VAL A 275 10.54 -12.25 -7.62
C VAL A 275 10.91 -13.24 -8.72
N SER A 276 12.07 -13.07 -9.33
CA SER A 276 12.56 -13.93 -10.42
C SER A 276 14.04 -14.26 -10.28
#